data_AF-A0A1B7VNP1-F1
#
_entry.id   AF-A0A1B7VNP1-F1
#
_cell.length_a   1.000
_cell.length_b   1.000
_cell.length_c   1.000
_cell.angle_alpha   90.00
_cell.angle_beta   90.00
_cell.angle_gamma   90.00
#
_symmetry.space_group_name_H-M   'P 1'
#
loop_
_entity.id
_entity.type
_entity.pdbx_description
1 polymer ?
#
loop_
_entity_poly.entity_id
_entity_poly.type
_entity_poly.pdbx_seq_one_letter_code
_entity_poly.pdbx_strand_id
1 'polypeptide(L)'
;MAVDSSLKVPYNIPGGNQWQWVSIDQRMAQERILFLNRPLTTTLANSLMSAMLYLESEDQSKPIYLYINSLGDPVLAGMDETLGMMSIRACLSVYDTIEYIKSEIITICLGQAVGMAALILSSGAKGKRFSLPHANIALTQSSVATQGQATDIQVNAKEVLQKEKIIFDIFSQNTGQTAEKISKDSQRIFYMTPQEAKEYGIIDRVLESTKNLPSSI
;
A
#
# COMPACT_ATOMS: atom_id res chain seq x y z
N MET A 1 -1.28 -26.28 -12.27
CA MET A 1 -1.65 -25.00 -12.91
C MET A 1 -0.62 -23.98 -12.42
N ALA A 2 0.16 -23.39 -13.31
CA ALA A 2 1.16 -22.39 -12.91
C ALA A 2 0.43 -21.15 -12.41
N VAL A 3 0.79 -20.67 -11.21
CA VAL A 3 0.25 -19.44 -10.64
C VAL A 3 1.07 -18.29 -11.22
N ASP A 4 0.65 -17.84 -12.40
CA ASP A 4 1.17 -16.65 -13.08
C ASP A 4 0.01 -15.67 -13.30
N SER A 5 0.35 -14.40 -13.51
CA SER A 5 -0.49 -13.25 -13.89
C SER A 5 -1.51 -13.50 -15.02
N SER A 6 -1.44 -14.66 -15.67
CA SER A 6 -2.37 -15.15 -16.67
C SER A 6 -3.54 -15.98 -16.10
N LEU A 7 -3.65 -16.14 -14.77
CA LEU A 7 -4.73 -16.91 -14.16
C LEU A 7 -6.09 -16.26 -14.43
N LYS A 8 -6.92 -16.97 -15.20
CA LYS A 8 -8.30 -16.59 -15.49
C LYS A 8 -9.26 -17.57 -14.84
N VAL A 9 -10.40 -17.03 -14.38
CA VAL A 9 -11.48 -17.81 -13.78
C VAL A 9 -12.77 -17.61 -14.57
N PRO A 10 -13.63 -18.63 -14.64
CA PRO A 10 -14.94 -18.47 -15.26
C PRO A 10 -15.80 -17.56 -14.39
N TYR A 11 -16.42 -16.56 -15.00
CA TYR A 11 -17.35 -15.65 -14.36
C TYR A 11 -18.62 -15.54 -15.19
N ASN A 12 -19.77 -15.65 -14.53
CA ASN A 12 -21.05 -15.36 -15.13
C ASN A 12 -21.56 -14.02 -14.61
N ILE A 13 -21.86 -13.10 -15.52
CA ILE A 13 -22.43 -11.80 -15.16
C ILE A 13 -23.82 -12.06 -14.55
N PRO A 14 -24.17 -11.45 -13.41
CA PRO A 14 -25.50 -11.61 -12.82
C PRO A 14 -26.60 -11.26 -13.83
N GLY A 15 -27.50 -12.21 -14.12
CA GLY A 15 -28.56 -12.06 -15.13
C GLY A 15 -28.13 -12.36 -16.57
N GLY A 16 -26.87 -12.71 -16.81
CA GLY A 16 -26.34 -13.17 -18.09
C GLY A 16 -26.42 -14.68 -18.26
N ASN A 17 -26.47 -15.12 -19.53
CA ASN A 17 -26.45 -16.53 -19.91
C ASN A 17 -25.11 -16.95 -20.55
N GLN A 18 -24.08 -16.10 -20.46
CA GLN A 18 -22.78 -16.30 -21.10
C GLN A 18 -21.66 -16.24 -20.06
N TRP A 19 -20.83 -17.27 -20.06
CA TRP A 19 -19.62 -17.34 -19.26
C TRP A 19 -18.48 -16.58 -19.95
N GLN A 20 -17.74 -15.79 -19.17
CA GLN A 20 -16.55 -15.10 -19.63
C GLN A 20 -15.35 -15.50 -18.76
N TRP A 21 -14.17 -15.56 -19.39
CA TRP A 21 -12.91 -15.79 -18.69
C TRP A 21 -12.30 -14.45 -18.31
N VAL A 22 -12.40 -14.09 -17.04
CA VAL A 22 -11.86 -12.84 -16.49
C VAL A 22 -10.58 -13.11 -15.71
N SER A 23 -9.71 -12.09 -15.55
CA SER A 23 -8.55 -12.26 -14.68
C SER A 23 -8.99 -12.41 -13.22
N ILE A 24 -8.22 -13.16 -12.44
CA ILE A 24 -8.53 -13.33 -11.02
C ILE A 24 -8.57 -12.00 -10.27
N ASP A 25 -7.67 -11.06 -10.59
CA ASP A 25 -7.64 -9.74 -9.97
C ASP A 25 -8.92 -8.94 -10.24
N GLN A 26 -9.45 -9.00 -11.47
CA GLN A 26 -10.72 -8.37 -11.82
C GLN A 26 -11.89 -9.00 -11.06
N ARG A 27 -11.91 -10.32 -10.96
CA ARG A 27 -12.95 -11.04 -10.20
C ARG A 27 -12.92 -10.68 -8.72
N MET A 28 -11.73 -10.57 -8.13
CA MET A 28 -11.54 -10.21 -6.73
C MET A 28 -11.89 -8.73 -6.48
N ALA A 29 -11.59 -7.83 -7.42
CA ALA A 29 -11.98 -6.42 -7.32
C ALA A 29 -13.50 -6.25 -7.23
N GLN A 30 -14.29 -7.08 -7.91
CA GLN A 30 -15.76 -7.10 -7.78
C GLN A 30 -16.23 -7.48 -6.37
N GLU A 31 -15.43 -8.24 -5.61
CA GLU A 31 -15.64 -8.54 -4.19
C GLU A 31 -15.01 -7.49 -3.25
N ARG A 32 -14.67 -6.31 -3.79
CA ARG A 32 -14.00 -5.21 -3.08
C ARG A 32 -12.62 -5.58 -2.53
N ILE A 33 -11.93 -6.50 -3.20
CA ILE A 33 -10.58 -6.94 -2.84
C ILE A 33 -9.58 -6.41 -3.87
N LEU A 34 -8.66 -5.55 -3.43
CA LEU A 34 -7.59 -4.96 -4.21
C LEU A 34 -6.22 -5.46 -3.76
N PHE A 35 -5.23 -5.43 -4.66
CA PHE A 35 -3.87 -5.90 -4.40
C PHE A 35 -2.82 -4.83 -4.68
N LEU A 36 -1.94 -4.61 -3.70
CA LEU A 36 -0.65 -3.94 -3.85
C LEU A 36 0.46 -5.00 -3.77
N ASN A 37 0.73 -5.65 -4.91
CA ASN A 37 1.61 -6.82 -5.01
C ASN A 37 2.86 -6.58 -5.89
N ARG A 38 3.11 -5.33 -6.28
CA ARG A 38 4.20 -4.90 -7.15
C ARG A 38 4.80 -3.59 -6.62
N PRO A 39 5.99 -3.18 -7.08
CA PRO A 39 6.53 -1.88 -6.74
C PRO A 39 5.55 -0.76 -7.09
N LEU A 40 5.52 0.26 -6.27
CA LEU A 40 4.55 1.34 -6.37
C LEU A 40 4.96 2.31 -7.48
N THR A 41 4.37 2.12 -8.65
CA THR A 41 4.54 2.98 -9.82
C THR A 41 3.31 3.86 -10.02
N THR A 42 3.44 4.91 -10.82
CA THR A 42 2.29 5.77 -11.20
C THR A 42 1.14 4.96 -11.80
N THR A 43 1.44 3.96 -12.65
CA THR A 43 0.42 3.11 -13.27
C THR A 43 -0.33 2.27 -12.24
N LEU A 44 0.38 1.70 -11.27
CA LEU A 44 -0.24 0.92 -10.20
C LEU A 44 -1.09 1.80 -9.29
N ALA A 45 -0.57 2.97 -8.89
CA ALA A 45 -1.32 3.94 -8.09
C ALA A 45 -2.59 4.40 -8.81
N ASN A 46 -2.51 4.76 -10.10
CA ASN A 46 -3.69 5.13 -10.88
C ASN A 46 -4.74 4.02 -10.94
N SER A 47 -4.30 2.76 -11.04
CA SER A 47 -5.20 1.60 -11.04
C SER A 47 -5.88 1.42 -9.69
N LEU A 48 -5.12 1.55 -8.59
CA LEU A 48 -5.67 1.46 -7.22
C LEU A 48 -6.66 2.59 -6.95
N MET A 49 -6.30 3.84 -7.26
CA MET A 49 -7.20 4.98 -7.09
C MET A 49 -8.48 4.83 -7.90
N SER A 50 -8.37 4.44 -9.18
CA SER A 50 -9.54 4.22 -10.03
C SER A 50 -10.46 3.13 -9.47
N ALA A 51 -9.87 2.02 -9.00
CA ALA A 51 -10.64 0.93 -8.40
C ALA A 51 -11.32 1.37 -7.09
N MET A 52 -10.62 2.11 -6.21
CA MET A 52 -11.18 2.63 -4.97
C MET A 52 -12.35 3.58 -5.23
N LEU A 53 -12.20 4.53 -6.15
CA LEU A 53 -13.26 5.46 -6.52
C LEU A 53 -14.47 4.75 -7.15
N TYR A 54 -14.22 3.73 -7.98
CA TYR A 54 -15.29 2.91 -8.54
C TYR A 54 -16.06 2.17 -7.44
N LEU A 55 -15.35 1.49 -6.53
CA LEU A 55 -15.96 0.75 -5.42
C LEU A 55 -16.71 1.66 -4.45
N GLU A 56 -16.20 2.86 -4.19
CA GLU A 56 -16.90 3.91 -3.43
C GLU A 56 -18.21 4.30 -4.11
N SER A 57 -18.21 4.47 -5.44
CA SER A 57 -19.41 4.86 -6.20
C SER A 57 -20.49 3.77 -6.23
N GLU A 58 -20.10 2.50 -6.15
CA GLU A 58 -21.02 1.36 -6.09
C GLU A 58 -21.71 1.27 -4.72
N ASP A 59 -20.94 1.32 -3.64
CA ASP A 59 -21.45 1.23 -2.27
C ASP A 59 -20.44 1.77 -1.26
N GLN A 60 -20.63 3.02 -0.84
CA GLN A 60 -19.79 3.71 0.15
C GLN A 60 -19.90 3.13 1.58
N SER A 61 -20.88 2.24 1.84
CA SER A 61 -21.08 1.66 3.19
C SER A 61 -20.23 0.41 3.44
N LYS A 62 -19.71 -0.20 2.37
CA LYS A 62 -18.96 -1.46 2.46
C LYS A 62 -17.45 -1.20 2.53
N PRO A 63 -16.70 -1.97 3.32
CA PRO A 63 -15.25 -1.83 3.35
C PRO A 63 -14.61 -2.30 2.05
N ILE A 64 -13.40 -1.79 1.75
CA ILE A 64 -12.54 -2.26 0.67
C ILE A 64 -11.32 -2.93 1.32
N TYR A 65 -11.00 -4.15 0.91
CA TYR A 65 -9.86 -4.90 1.41
C TYR A 65 -8.65 -4.66 0.50
N LEU A 66 -7.57 -4.15 1.06
CA LEU A 66 -6.30 -3.94 0.37
C LEU A 66 -5.25 -4.93 0.89
N TYR A 67 -4.96 -5.95 0.08
CA TYR A 67 -3.90 -6.91 0.36
C TYR A 67 -2.55 -6.39 -0.13
N ILE A 68 -1.56 -6.38 0.75
CA ILE A 68 -0.24 -5.78 0.51
C ILE A 68 0.85 -6.86 0.56
N ASN A 69 1.61 -6.94 -0.52
CA ASN A 69 2.83 -7.72 -0.65
C ASN A 69 3.79 -6.98 -1.59
N SER A 70 4.41 -5.91 -1.09
CA SER A 70 5.22 -5.02 -1.92
C SER A 70 6.44 -4.47 -1.17
N LEU A 71 7.55 -4.33 -1.90
CA LEU A 71 8.74 -3.61 -1.46
C LEU A 71 8.53 -2.08 -1.45
N GLY A 72 7.39 -1.59 -1.94
CA GLY A 72 7.04 -0.18 -2.00
C GLY A 72 7.79 0.54 -3.11
N ASP A 73 9.11 0.71 -2.97
CA ASP A 73 9.92 1.50 -3.88
C ASP A 73 10.41 0.67 -5.09
N PRO A 74 10.20 1.12 -6.34
CA PRO A 74 10.83 0.56 -7.53
C PRO A 74 12.36 0.39 -7.40
N VAL A 75 13.04 1.35 -6.78
CA VAL A 75 14.50 1.31 -6.59
C VAL A 75 14.89 0.13 -5.71
N LEU A 76 14.15 -0.11 -4.61
CA LEU A 76 14.37 -1.28 -3.74
C LEU A 76 14.06 -2.60 -4.43
N ALA A 77 13.20 -2.58 -5.46
CA ALA A 77 12.90 -3.73 -6.29
C ALA A 77 13.92 -3.96 -7.43
N GLY A 78 15.02 -3.19 -7.46
CA GLY A 78 16.07 -3.29 -8.49
C GLY A 78 15.71 -2.62 -9.81
N MET A 79 14.72 -1.72 -9.82
CA MET A 79 14.42 -0.87 -10.98
C MET A 79 15.34 0.36 -10.98
N ASP A 80 15.19 1.21 -11.99
CA ASP A 80 16.01 2.42 -12.21
C ASP A 80 16.03 3.36 -10.98
N GLU A 81 17.23 3.76 -10.55
CA GLU A 81 17.49 4.62 -9.37
C GLU A 81 16.86 6.02 -9.47
N THR A 82 16.55 6.49 -10.69
CA THR A 82 15.87 7.77 -10.92
C THR A 82 14.38 7.72 -10.59
N LEU A 83 13.83 6.53 -10.33
CA LEU A 83 12.41 6.32 -10.04
C LEU A 83 12.03 6.55 -8.57
N GLY A 84 12.96 6.89 -7.68
CA GLY A 84 12.67 7.07 -6.25
C GLY A 84 11.59 8.10 -5.95
N MET A 85 11.52 9.20 -6.72
CA MET A 85 10.45 10.20 -6.57
C MET A 85 9.08 9.67 -7.02
N MET A 86 9.06 8.68 -7.92
CA MET A 86 7.81 8.10 -8.43
C MET A 86 7.05 7.37 -7.31
N SER A 87 7.74 6.59 -6.48
CA SER A 87 7.12 5.85 -5.38
C SER A 87 6.51 6.79 -4.34
N ILE A 88 7.21 7.87 -4.01
CA ILE A 88 6.75 8.91 -3.07
C ILE A 88 5.45 9.54 -3.57
N ARG A 89 5.41 10.00 -4.82
CA ARG A 89 4.22 10.63 -5.40
C ARG A 89 3.06 9.65 -5.51
N ALA A 90 3.34 8.45 -6.00
CA ALA A 90 2.35 7.38 -6.13
C ALA A 90 1.76 6.98 -4.76
N CYS A 91 2.59 6.93 -3.72
CA CYS A 91 2.17 6.65 -2.34
C CYS A 91 1.25 7.72 -1.80
N LEU A 92 1.62 8.99 -1.93
CA LEU A 92 0.80 10.11 -1.46
C LEU A 92 -0.54 10.18 -2.20
N SER A 93 -0.56 9.93 -3.52
CA SER A 93 -1.82 9.88 -4.27
C SER A 93 -2.76 8.76 -3.79
N VAL A 94 -2.21 7.57 -3.49
CA VAL A 94 -3.01 6.47 -2.92
C VAL A 94 -3.47 6.81 -1.50
N TYR A 95 -2.58 7.35 -0.66
CA TYR A 95 -2.91 7.80 0.69
C TYR A 95 -4.05 8.83 0.70
N ASP A 96 -3.93 9.88 -0.11
CA ASP A 96 -4.97 10.92 -0.20
C ASP A 96 -6.31 10.32 -0.67
N THR A 97 -6.29 9.30 -1.53
CA THR A 97 -7.51 8.60 -1.96
C THR A 97 -8.12 7.77 -0.82
N ILE A 98 -7.28 7.09 -0.02
CA ILE A 98 -7.74 6.35 1.17
C ILE A 98 -8.45 7.29 2.15
N GLU A 99 -7.88 8.48 2.39
CA GLU A 99 -8.47 9.49 3.28
C GLU A 99 -9.69 10.20 2.70
N TYR A 100 -9.78 10.29 1.36
CA TYR A 100 -10.86 11.02 0.67
C TYR A 100 -12.18 10.24 0.60
N ILE A 101 -12.12 8.93 0.39
CA ILE A 101 -13.33 8.10 0.25
C ILE A 101 -13.96 7.77 1.61
N LYS A 102 -15.27 7.49 1.65
CA LYS A 102 -15.95 7.11 2.90
C LYS A 102 -15.86 5.62 3.21
N SER A 103 -15.75 4.77 2.18
CA SER A 103 -15.53 3.34 2.35
C SER A 103 -14.28 3.11 3.18
N GLU A 104 -14.40 2.38 4.29
CA GLU A 104 -13.24 2.03 5.10
C GLU A 104 -12.27 1.13 4.31
N ILE A 105 -10.99 1.49 4.31
CA ILE A 105 -9.94 0.67 3.73
C ILE A 105 -9.36 -0.26 4.80
N ILE A 106 -9.54 -1.57 4.63
CA ILE A 106 -8.97 -2.60 5.48
C ILE A 106 -7.64 -3.06 4.86
N THR A 107 -6.52 -2.79 5.53
CA THR A 107 -5.18 -3.15 5.01
C THR A 107 -4.69 -4.46 5.63
N ILE A 108 -4.15 -5.35 4.80
CA ILE A 108 -3.66 -6.66 5.26
C ILE A 108 -2.32 -6.98 4.59
N CYS A 109 -1.25 -7.07 5.38
CA CYS A 109 0.06 -7.52 4.90
C CYS A 109 0.11 -9.05 4.82
N LEU A 110 0.34 -9.59 3.61
CA LEU A 110 0.39 -11.03 3.37
C LEU A 110 1.80 -11.61 3.29
N GLY A 111 2.80 -10.77 2.99
CA GLY A 111 4.17 -11.22 2.79
C GLY A 111 5.18 -10.15 3.16
N GLN A 112 5.10 -8.99 2.52
CA GLN A 112 5.93 -7.86 2.92
C GLN A 112 5.27 -6.49 2.68
N ALA A 113 5.62 -5.52 3.51
CA ALA A 113 5.28 -4.12 3.34
C ALA A 113 6.48 -3.27 3.76
N VAL A 114 7.23 -2.77 2.77
CA VAL A 114 8.48 -2.01 3.00
C VAL A 114 8.33 -0.57 2.51
N GLY A 115 8.83 0.39 3.29
CA GLY A 115 8.86 1.81 2.91
C GLY A 115 7.47 2.36 2.59
N MET A 116 7.25 2.78 1.35
CA MET A 116 5.96 3.31 0.88
C MET A 116 4.81 2.30 0.99
N ALA A 117 5.08 1.00 0.90
CA ALA A 117 4.05 -0.02 1.14
C ALA A 117 3.69 -0.12 2.63
N ALA A 118 4.65 0.10 3.55
CA ALA A 118 4.39 0.18 4.98
C ALA A 118 3.57 1.43 5.35
N LEU A 119 3.78 2.55 4.64
CA LEU A 119 2.95 3.75 4.81
C LEU A 119 1.49 3.46 4.44
N ILE A 120 1.25 2.88 3.26
CA ILE A 120 -0.10 2.50 2.82
C ILE A 120 -0.72 1.49 3.80
N LEU A 121 0.04 0.48 4.26
CA LEU A 121 -0.41 -0.46 5.29
C LEU A 121 -0.88 0.26 6.55
N SER A 122 -0.10 1.24 7.03
CA SER A 122 -0.42 2.00 8.24
C SER A 122 -1.62 2.94 8.12
N SER A 123 -2.02 3.25 6.87
CA SER A 123 -3.09 4.20 6.52
C SER A 123 -4.46 3.53 6.38
N GLY A 124 -4.56 2.21 6.59
CA GLY A 124 -5.86 1.56 6.70
C GLY A 124 -6.66 2.10 7.90
N ALA A 125 -7.98 1.87 7.88
CA ALA A 125 -8.88 2.28 8.94
C ALA A 125 -8.37 1.78 10.31
N LYS A 126 -8.29 2.68 11.29
CA LYS A 126 -7.78 2.39 12.64
C LYS A 126 -8.54 1.21 13.27
N GLY A 127 -7.79 0.26 13.83
CA GLY A 127 -8.34 -0.99 14.37
C GLY A 127 -8.54 -2.10 13.33
N LYS A 128 -8.38 -1.79 12.03
CA LYS A 128 -8.56 -2.70 10.89
C LYS A 128 -7.32 -2.81 10.00
N ARG A 129 -6.12 -2.59 10.58
CA ARG A 129 -4.83 -2.79 9.92
C ARG A 129 -4.22 -4.10 10.39
N PHE A 130 -3.90 -5.00 9.47
CA PHE A 130 -3.57 -6.39 9.78
C PHE A 130 -2.27 -6.86 9.13
N SER A 131 -1.69 -7.91 9.70
CA SER A 131 -0.57 -8.64 9.09
C SER A 131 -0.67 -10.14 9.38
N LEU A 132 -0.16 -10.97 8.47
CA LEU A 132 0.05 -12.40 8.73
C LEU A 132 1.30 -12.63 9.61
N PRO A 133 1.40 -13.75 10.35
CA PRO A 133 2.42 -13.94 11.39
C PRO A 133 3.87 -13.98 10.89
N HIS A 134 4.09 -14.20 9.60
CA HIS A 134 5.42 -14.30 8.98
C HIS A 134 5.68 -13.21 7.96
N ALA A 135 4.83 -12.17 7.92
CA ALA A 135 5.05 -11.05 7.02
C ALA A 135 6.19 -10.15 7.52
N ASN A 136 6.96 -9.58 6.59
CA ASN A 136 8.03 -8.65 6.90
C ASN A 136 7.56 -7.21 6.70
N ILE A 137 7.58 -6.41 7.75
CA ILE A 137 7.24 -4.98 7.68
C ILE A 137 8.51 -4.20 7.94
N ALA A 138 8.79 -3.18 7.12
CA ALA A 138 10.00 -2.39 7.32
C ALA A 138 9.80 -0.91 7.00
N LEU A 139 10.43 -0.07 7.81
CA LEU A 139 10.62 1.35 7.52
C LEU A 139 11.94 1.52 6.77
N THR A 140 11.94 2.42 5.80
CA THR A 140 13.13 2.84 5.08
C THR A 140 12.83 4.16 4.40
N GLN A 141 13.83 5.03 4.36
CA GLN A 141 13.81 6.22 3.52
C GLN A 141 13.83 5.79 2.05
N SER A 142 13.11 6.52 1.20
CA SER A 142 13.18 6.33 -0.25
C SER A 142 14.49 6.89 -0.80
N SER A 143 15.18 6.10 -1.62
CA SER A 143 16.38 6.53 -2.32
C SER A 143 16.00 7.31 -3.56
N VAL A 144 16.34 8.61 -3.61
CA VAL A 144 16.07 9.45 -4.78
C VAL A 144 17.38 9.98 -5.37
N ALA A 145 17.65 9.61 -6.63
CA ALA A 145 18.73 10.20 -7.41
C ALA A 145 18.18 11.29 -8.35
N THR A 146 18.91 12.40 -8.49
CA THR A 146 18.57 13.48 -9.45
C THR A 146 19.83 13.93 -10.21
N GLN A 147 19.67 14.32 -11.47
CA GLN A 147 20.72 14.86 -12.33
C GLN A 147 20.17 16.02 -13.16
N GLY A 148 21.03 16.93 -13.63
CA GLY A 148 20.61 18.08 -14.44
C GLY A 148 21.42 19.34 -14.14
N GLN A 149 20.86 20.50 -14.50
CA GLN A 149 21.47 21.79 -14.14
C GLN A 149 21.49 21.96 -12.62
N ALA A 150 22.45 22.72 -12.09
CA ALA A 150 22.57 22.96 -10.65
C ALA A 150 21.27 23.49 -10.04
N THR A 151 20.56 24.37 -10.77
CA THR A 151 19.24 24.89 -10.38
C THR A 151 18.19 23.79 -10.27
N ASP A 152 18.12 22.87 -11.25
CA ASP A 152 17.16 21.77 -11.24
C ASP A 152 17.44 20.79 -10.10
N ILE A 153 18.72 20.49 -9.84
CA ILE A 153 19.16 19.65 -8.72
C ILE A 153 18.71 20.28 -7.40
N GLN A 154 18.91 21.59 -7.23
CA GLN A 154 18.52 22.30 -6.00
C GLN A 154 16.99 22.27 -5.80
N VAL A 155 16.21 22.50 -6.85
CA VAL A 155 14.73 22.46 -6.81
C VAL A 155 14.25 21.05 -6.46
N ASN A 156 14.77 20.03 -7.12
CA ASN A 156 14.38 18.64 -6.89
C ASN A 156 14.74 18.17 -5.48
N ALA A 157 15.94 18.50 -4.98
CA ALA A 157 16.34 18.16 -3.62
C ALA A 157 15.40 18.79 -2.57
N LYS A 158 15.00 20.05 -2.78
CA LYS A 158 14.04 20.72 -1.89
C LYS A 158 12.68 20.03 -1.89
N GLU A 159 12.18 19.62 -3.05
CA GLU A 159 10.91 18.89 -3.18
C GLU A 159 10.96 17.54 -2.45
N VAL A 160 12.07 16.78 -2.59
CA VAL A 160 12.27 15.50 -1.89
C VAL A 160 12.16 15.70 -0.38
N LEU A 161 12.91 16.66 0.18
CA LEU A 161 12.92 16.93 1.62
C LEU A 161 11.54 17.37 2.15
N GLN A 162 10.79 18.13 1.34
CA GLN A 162 9.42 18.53 1.71
C GLN A 162 8.47 17.33 1.74
N LYS A 163 8.51 16.47 0.73
CA LYS A 163 7.67 15.27 0.66
C LYS A 163 8.03 14.24 1.73
N GLU A 164 9.31 14.12 2.04
CA GLU A 164 9.80 13.27 3.12
C GLU A 164 9.24 13.71 4.48
N LYS A 165 9.23 15.02 4.76
CA LYS A 165 8.59 15.53 5.97
C LYS A 165 7.11 15.14 6.06
N ILE A 166 6.37 15.28 4.96
CA ILE A 166 4.95 14.88 4.88
C ILE A 166 4.80 13.38 5.18
N ILE A 167 5.67 12.53 4.61
CA ILE A 167 5.67 11.08 4.86
C ILE A 167 5.88 10.78 6.34
N PHE A 168 6.84 11.43 7.00
CA PHE A 168 7.09 11.22 8.43
C PHE A 168 5.94 11.73 9.30
N ASP A 169 5.31 12.83 8.92
CA ASP A 169 4.12 13.35 9.60
C ASP A 169 2.95 12.35 9.48
N ILE A 170 2.73 11.75 8.31
CA ILE A 170 1.70 10.71 8.10
C ILE A 170 2.02 9.47 8.95
N PHE A 171 3.25 8.96 8.91
CA PHE A 171 3.63 7.83 9.77
C PHE A 171 3.43 8.15 11.25
N SER A 172 3.79 9.36 11.69
CA SER A 172 3.60 9.81 13.06
C SER A 172 2.12 9.78 13.47
N GLN A 173 1.21 10.29 12.62
CA GLN A 173 -0.25 10.23 12.84
C GLN A 173 -0.78 8.79 12.85
N ASN A 174 -0.28 7.94 11.96
CA ASN A 174 -0.73 6.56 11.83
C ASN A 174 -0.23 5.66 12.96
N THR A 175 0.97 5.90 13.48
CA THR A 175 1.62 5.03 14.46
C THR A 175 1.56 5.55 15.90
N GLY A 176 1.44 6.87 16.09
CA GLY A 176 1.59 7.53 17.38
C GLY A 176 3.05 7.77 17.79
N GLN A 177 4.03 7.38 16.97
CA GLN A 177 5.45 7.71 17.19
C GLN A 177 5.73 9.15 16.78
N THR A 178 6.79 9.78 17.30
CA THR A 178 7.17 11.13 16.85
C THR A 178 7.83 11.08 15.48
N ALA A 179 7.70 12.15 14.68
CA ALA A 179 8.32 12.24 13.36
C ALA A 179 9.85 12.07 13.42
N GLU A 180 10.50 12.54 14.51
CA GLU A 180 11.94 12.36 14.73
C GLU A 180 12.31 10.89 14.92
N LYS A 181 11.49 10.12 15.63
CA LYS A 181 11.71 8.68 15.80
C LYS A 181 11.53 7.94 14.48
N ILE A 182 10.46 8.23 13.73
CA ILE A 182 10.25 7.66 12.38
C ILE A 182 11.44 7.96 11.48
N SER A 183 11.89 9.22 11.45
CA SER A 183 13.02 9.66 10.64
C SER A 183 14.30 8.90 11.00
N LYS A 184 14.62 8.79 12.30
CA LYS A 184 15.79 8.05 12.78
C LYS A 184 15.73 6.57 12.43
N ASP A 185 14.58 5.93 12.68
CA ASP A 185 14.39 4.50 12.40
C ASP A 185 14.40 4.22 10.90
N SER A 186 14.07 5.20 10.05
CA SER A 186 14.04 5.06 8.58
C SER A 186 15.38 5.34 7.88
N GLN A 187 16.42 5.82 8.58
CA GLN A 187 17.73 6.13 7.97
C GLN A 187 18.40 4.92 7.31
N ARG A 188 18.07 3.72 7.80
CA ARG A 188 18.41 2.42 7.21
C ARG A 188 17.14 1.59 7.18
N ILE A 189 17.20 0.44 6.52
CA ILE A 189 16.08 -0.49 6.52
C ILE A 189 15.92 -1.03 7.94
N PHE A 190 14.80 -0.68 8.58
CA PHE A 190 14.42 -1.12 9.91
C PHE A 190 13.31 -2.15 9.80
N TYR A 191 13.70 -3.43 9.90
CA TYR A 191 12.78 -4.56 9.83
C TYR A 191 12.08 -4.79 11.16
N MET A 192 10.81 -5.17 11.06
CA MET A 192 9.95 -5.54 12.17
C MET A 192 9.21 -6.83 11.81
N THR A 193 9.12 -7.71 12.79
CA THR A 193 8.11 -8.77 12.84
C THR A 193 6.71 -8.15 12.91
N PRO A 194 5.64 -8.89 12.58
CA PRO A 194 4.26 -8.40 12.72
C PRO A 194 3.93 -7.94 14.15
N GLN A 195 4.47 -8.60 15.16
CA GLN A 195 4.32 -8.22 16.56
C GLN A 195 4.99 -6.89 16.87
N GLU A 196 6.25 -6.71 16.46
CA GLU A 196 6.96 -5.43 16.61
C GLU A 196 6.27 -4.31 15.83
N ALA A 197 5.76 -4.59 14.62
CA ALA A 197 5.02 -3.61 13.82
C ALA A 197 3.70 -3.20 14.47
N LYS A 198 3.05 -4.12 15.21
CA LYS A 198 1.87 -3.81 16.02
C LYS A 198 2.24 -2.92 17.21
N GLU A 199 3.31 -3.25 17.93
CA GLU A 199 3.81 -2.45 19.06
C GLU A 199 4.28 -1.06 18.61
N TYR A 200 4.86 -0.97 17.42
CA TYR A 200 5.26 0.28 16.79
C TYR A 200 4.06 1.15 16.38
N GLY A 201 2.90 0.52 16.12
CA GLY A 201 1.65 1.18 15.74
C GLY A 201 1.33 1.18 14.23
N ILE A 202 2.11 0.45 13.42
CA ILE A 202 1.90 0.33 11.96
C ILE A 202 0.66 -0.50 11.65
N ILE A 203 0.43 -1.56 12.43
CA ILE A 203 -0.75 -2.43 12.32
C ILE A 203 -1.45 -2.53 13.67
N ASP A 204 -2.69 -3.01 13.66
CA ASP A 204 -3.49 -3.19 14.87
C ASP A 204 -3.48 -4.65 15.36
N ARG A 205 -3.49 -5.63 14.45
CA ARG A 205 -3.54 -7.06 14.83
C ARG A 205 -2.74 -7.96 13.88
N VAL A 206 -2.26 -9.07 14.44
CA VAL A 206 -1.65 -10.18 13.70
C VAL A 206 -2.70 -11.29 13.55
N LEU A 207 -2.92 -11.78 12.33
CA LEU A 207 -3.94 -12.77 12.00
C LEU A 207 -3.34 -14.18 11.97
N GLU A 208 -3.45 -14.93 13.07
CA GLU A 208 -2.90 -16.30 13.16
C GLU A 208 -3.72 -17.37 12.42
N SER A 209 -4.99 -17.11 12.11
CA SER A 209 -5.88 -18.03 11.40
C SER A 209 -6.97 -17.26 10.66
N THR A 210 -7.48 -17.81 9.55
CA THR A 210 -8.65 -17.26 8.83
C THR A 210 -9.91 -17.17 9.68
N LYS A 211 -9.98 -17.93 10.79
CA LYS A 211 -11.03 -17.79 11.81
C LYS A 211 -10.98 -16.49 12.61
N ASN A 212 -9.87 -15.76 12.53
CA ASN A 212 -9.64 -14.52 13.29
C ASN A 212 -9.86 -13.25 12.45
N LEU A 213 -10.24 -13.38 11.17
CA LEU A 213 -10.79 -12.25 10.42
C LEU A 213 -12.12 -11.88 11.08
N PRO A 214 -12.35 -10.61 11.46
CA PRO A 214 -13.65 -10.20 11.96
C PRO A 214 -14.68 -10.54 10.88
N SER A 215 -15.54 -11.51 11.18
CA SER A 215 -16.66 -11.88 10.34
C SER A 215 -17.58 -10.68 10.29
N SER A 216 -17.51 -9.93 9.19
CA SER A 216 -18.48 -8.94 8.73
C SER A 216 -18.97 -7.97 9.82
N ILE A 217 -18.46 -6.74 9.83
CA ILE A 217 -19.26 -5.59 10.28
C ILE A 217 -20.14 -5.20 9.10
#